data_AF-A0A7J9JUH3-F1
#
_entry.id   AF-A0A7J9JUH3-F1
#
_cell.length_a   1.000
_cell.length_b   1.000
_cell.length_c   1.000
_cell.angle_alpha   90.00
_cell.angle_beta   90.00
_cell.angle_gamma   90.00
#
_symmetry.space_group_name_H-M   'P 1'
#
loop_
_entity.id
_entity.type
_entity.pdbx_description
1 polymer ?
#
loop_
_entity_poly.entity_id
_entity_poly.type
_entity_poly.pdbx_seq_one_letter_code
_entity_poly.pdbx_strand_id
1 'polypeptide(L)'
;MVRINKVIQLYNEVQSQMDASNETQKVLAQQITSGIDSNRWWETPLDQLSPRELYEQYSYFSKLLDLFHISRSKKIATAFFNACSNRSC
;
A
#
# COMPACT_ATOMS: atom_id res chain seq x y z
N MET A 1 -8.85 33.90 -25.35
CA MET A 1 -9.40 33.52 -24.01
C MET A 1 -9.47 32.00 -23.78
N VAL A 2 -9.66 31.15 -24.80
CA VAL A 2 -9.78 29.68 -24.67
C VAL A 2 -8.54 28.97 -24.09
N ARG A 3 -7.33 29.46 -24.39
CA ARG A 3 -6.07 28.86 -23.89
C ARG A 3 -5.92 28.98 -22.37
N ILE A 4 -6.33 30.11 -21.80
CA ILE A 4 -6.25 30.36 -20.34
C ILE A 4 -7.23 29.45 -19.59
N ASN A 5 -8.46 29.29 -20.09
CA ASN A 5 -9.44 28.40 -19.47
C ASN A 5 -8.97 26.94 -19.46
N LYS A 6 -8.27 26.52 -20.51
CA LYS A 6 -7.72 25.16 -20.60
C LYS A 6 -6.56 24.94 -19.61
N VAL A 7 -5.73 25.95 -19.39
CA VAL A 7 -4.67 25.90 -18.36
C VAL A 7 -5.26 25.85 -16.95
N ILE A 8 -6.31 26.63 -16.68
CA ILE A 8 -7.02 26.62 -15.39
C ILE A 8 -7.65 25.24 -15.12
N GLN A 9 -8.27 24.63 -16.12
CA GLN A 9 -8.83 23.28 -15.99
C GLN A 9 -7.75 22.24 -15.68
N LEU A 10 -6.63 22.27 -16.40
CA LEU A 10 -5.52 21.34 -16.16
C LEU A 10 -4.91 21.53 -14.78
N TYR A 11 -4.79 22.77 -14.30
CA TYR A 11 -4.31 23.06 -12.96
C TYR A 11 -5.23 22.48 -11.88
N ASN A 12 -6.54 22.71 -12.00
CA ASN A 12 -7.53 22.21 -11.05
C ASN A 12 -7.58 20.67 -11.03
N GLU A 13 -7.45 20.04 -12.20
CA GLU A 13 -7.39 18.58 -12.35
C GLU A 13 -6.16 18.02 -11.61
N VAL A 14 -4.98 18.58 -11.86
CA VAL A 14 -3.73 18.15 -11.21
C VAL A 14 -3.79 18.38 -9.69
N GLN A 15 -4.34 19.52 -9.26
CA GLN A 15 -4.51 19.83 -7.84
C GLN A 15 -5.45 18.82 -7.17
N SER A 16 -6.59 18.51 -7.78
CA SER A 16 -7.54 17.51 -7.25
C SER A 16 -6.92 16.12 -7.15
N GLN A 17 -6.07 15.72 -8.11
CA GLN A 17 -5.38 14.43 -8.07
C GLN A 17 -4.33 14.38 -6.96
N MET A 18 -3.61 15.48 -6.74
CA MET A 18 -2.64 15.60 -5.65
C MET A 18 -3.32 15.55 -4.28
N ASP A 19 -4.45 16.23 -4.11
CA ASP A 19 -5.21 16.22 -2.86
C ASP A 19 -5.78 14.82 -2.57
N ALA A 20 -6.32 14.14 -3.58
CA ALA A 20 -6.78 12.75 -3.45
C ALA A 20 -5.62 11.79 -3.08
N SER A 21 -4.43 12.02 -3.64
CA SER A 21 -3.22 11.25 -3.30
C SER A 21 -2.79 11.47 -1.86
N ASN A 22 -2.77 12.72 -1.40
CA ASN A 22 -2.43 13.09 -0.02
C ASN A 22 -3.38 12.45 1.00
N GLU A 23 -4.69 12.50 0.75
CA GLU A 23 -5.67 11.86 1.64
C GLU A 23 -5.51 10.33 1.65
N THR A 24 -5.24 9.71 0.49
CA THR A 24 -4.93 8.28 0.42
C THR A 24 -3.68 7.94 1.24
N GLN A 25 -2.64 8.78 1.15
CA GLN A 25 -1.41 8.63 1.93
C GLN A 25 -1.66 8.76 3.44
N LYS A 26 -2.49 9.72 3.86
CA LYS A 26 -2.88 9.87 5.27
C LYS A 26 -3.66 8.67 5.78
N VAL A 27 -4.61 8.14 5.02
CA VAL A 27 -5.37 6.94 5.39
C VAL A 27 -4.45 5.73 5.50
N LEU A 28 -3.50 5.56 4.58
CA LEU A 28 -2.51 4.49 4.65
C LEU A 28 -1.58 4.66 5.86
N ALA A 29 -1.08 5.87 6.11
CA ALA A 29 -0.27 6.18 7.28
C ALA A 29 -1.04 5.89 8.58
N GLN A 30 -2.32 6.26 8.63
CA GLN A 30 -3.20 5.94 9.76
C GLN A 30 -3.40 4.44 9.94
N GLN A 31 -3.66 3.68 8.88
CA GLN A 31 -3.81 2.22 8.94
C GLN A 31 -2.52 1.52 9.39
N ILE A 32 -1.37 2.03 8.92
CA ILE A 32 -0.05 1.60 9.34
C ILE A 32 0.10 1.90 10.84
N THR A 33 -0.11 3.14 11.29
CA THR A 33 0.03 3.50 12.72
C THR A 33 -1.02 2.86 13.64
N SER A 34 -2.25 2.59 13.18
CA SER A 34 -3.31 1.98 13.98
C SER A 34 -3.19 0.46 14.06
N GLY A 35 -2.50 -0.16 13.10
CA GLY A 35 -2.10 -1.57 13.15
C GLY A 35 -0.73 -1.77 13.79
N ILE A 36 0.07 -0.70 13.92
CA ILE A 36 1.44 -0.71 14.43
C ILE A 36 1.49 -0.08 15.84
N ASP A 37 0.80 -0.73 16.77
CA ASP A 37 1.44 -1.05 18.05
C ASP A 37 2.32 -2.31 17.90
N SER A 38 2.74 -2.62 16.67
CA SER A 38 3.81 -3.57 16.41
C SER A 38 5.10 -2.89 16.87
N ASN A 39 5.37 -3.05 18.17
CA ASN A 39 6.66 -2.94 18.81
C ASN A 39 7.74 -3.14 17.74
N ARG A 40 8.44 -2.06 17.36
CA ARG A 40 9.11 -1.83 16.06
C ARG A 40 10.13 -2.91 15.71
N TRP A 41 9.66 -4.10 15.43
CA TRP A 41 10.44 -5.33 15.54
C TRP A 41 11.47 -5.41 14.42
N TRP A 42 11.21 -4.72 13.30
CA TRP A 42 12.16 -4.55 12.21
C TRP A 42 13.22 -3.46 12.46
N GLU A 43 13.11 -2.65 13.52
CA GLU A 43 14.10 -1.62 13.87
C GLU A 43 15.16 -2.13 14.87
N THR A 44 14.87 -3.19 15.62
CA THR A 44 15.84 -3.78 16.55
C THR A 44 16.95 -4.49 15.78
N PRO A 45 18.23 -4.12 15.96
CA PRO A 45 19.35 -4.81 15.33
C PRO A 45 19.39 -6.30 15.73
N LEU A 46 19.69 -7.18 14.77
CA LEU A 46 19.67 -8.64 14.98
C LEU A 46 20.64 -9.11 16.07
N ASP A 47 21.76 -8.42 16.24
CA ASP A 47 22.78 -8.67 17.25
C ASP A 47 22.33 -8.36 18.67
N GLN A 48 21.26 -7.58 18.83
CA GLN A 48 20.68 -7.21 20.12
C GLN A 48 19.54 -8.14 20.56
N LEU A 49 19.13 -9.06 19.69
CA LEU A 49 18.03 -9.99 19.97
C LEU A 49 18.53 -11.28 20.61
N SER A 50 17.80 -11.78 21.60
CA SER A 50 18.00 -13.14 22.07
C SER A 50 17.63 -14.16 20.97
N PRO A 51 18.17 -15.38 20.98
CA PRO A 51 17.84 -16.41 19.99
C PRO A 51 16.34 -16.70 19.86
N ARG A 52 15.59 -16.56 20.97
CA ARG A 52 14.15 -16.73 21.00
C ARG A 52 13.43 -15.60 20.25
N GLU A 53 13.78 -14.35 20.53
CA GLU A 53 13.18 -13.19 19.87
C GLU A 53 13.48 -13.21 18.37
N LEU A 54 14.68 -13.64 18.00
CA LEU A 54 15.09 -13.78 16.60
C LEU A 54 14.24 -14.82 15.85
N TYR A 55 13.92 -15.95 16.50
CA TYR A 55 12.99 -16.95 15.95
C TYR A 55 11.56 -16.41 15.84
N GLU A 56 11.08 -15.70 16.86
CA GLU A 56 9.75 -15.10 16.87
C GLU A 56 9.60 -14.05 15.76
N GLN A 57 10.61 -13.20 15.54
CA GLN A 57 10.65 -12.24 14.43
C GLN A 57 10.64 -12.94 13.07
N TYR A 58 11.44 -13.99 12.89
CA TYR A 58 11.45 -14.76 11.65
C TYR A 58 10.07 -15.38 11.37
N SER A 59 9.41 -15.91 12.39
CA SER A 59 8.04 -16.45 12.27
C SER A 59 7.04 -15.36 11.87
N TYR A 60 7.16 -14.16 12.46
CA TYR A 60 6.30 -13.03 12.14
C TYR A 60 6.49 -12.56 10.69
N PHE A 61 7.75 -12.44 10.26
CA PHE A 61 8.09 -12.07 8.89
C PHE A 61 7.58 -13.09 7.87
N SER A 62 7.72 -14.39 8.14
CA SER A 62 7.19 -15.45 7.27
C SER A 62 5.69 -15.35 7.09
N LYS A 63 4.92 -15.12 8.17
CA LYS A 63 3.46 -14.93 8.10
C LYS A 63 3.10 -13.70 7.27
N LEU A 64 3.87 -12.63 7.40
CA LEU A 64 3.64 -11.39 6.66
C LEU A 64 3.92 -11.57 5.17
N LEU A 65 4.98 -12.32 4.82
CA LEU A 65 5.27 -12.73 3.44
C LEU A 65 4.13 -13.55 2.84
N ASP A 66 3.62 -14.55 3.57
CA ASP A 66 2.50 -15.38 3.10
C ASP A 66 1.26 -14.53 2.81
N LEU A 67 0.91 -13.62 3.72
CA LEU A 67 -0.20 -12.68 3.53
C LEU A 67 0.01 -11.77 2.32
N PHE A 68 1.24 -11.28 2.11
CA PHE A 68 1.59 -10.47 0.95
C PHE A 68 1.41 -11.26 -0.35
N HIS A 69 1.90 -12.50 -0.41
CA HIS A 69 1.74 -13.38 -1.57
C HIS A 69 0.27 -13.67 -1.87
N ILE A 70 -0.53 -13.98 -0.85
CA ILE A 70 -1.97 -14.21 -0.99
C ILE A 70 -2.67 -12.95 -1.53
N SER A 71 -2.39 -11.79 -0.94
CA SER A 71 -2.98 -10.51 -1.35
C SER A 71 -2.61 -10.16 -2.79
N ARG A 72 -1.34 -10.31 -3.16
CA ARG A 72 -0.85 -10.08 -4.52
C ARG A 72 -1.52 -11.01 -5.53
N SER A 73 -1.58 -12.30 -5.22
CA SER A 73 -2.24 -13.30 -6.08
C SER A 73 -3.72 -13.00 -6.27
N LYS A 74 -4.44 -12.60 -5.21
CA LYS A 74 -5.84 -12.14 -5.32
C LYS A 74 -5.96 -10.93 -6.23
N LYS A 75 -5.09 -9.92 -6.07
CA LYS A 75 -5.10 -8.71 -6.89
C LYS A 75 -4.86 -9.03 -8.38
N ILE A 76 -3.93 -9.95 -8.67
CA ILE A 76 -3.68 -10.44 -10.03
C ILE A 76 -4.91 -11.17 -10.59
N ALA A 77 -5.52 -12.06 -9.81
CA ALA A 77 -6.71 -12.80 -10.22
C ALA A 77 -7.89 -11.86 -10.52
N THR A 78 -8.12 -10.85 -9.69
CA THR A 78 -9.15 -9.82 -9.92
C THR A 78 -8.88 -9.00 -11.17
N ALA A 79 -7.63 -8.58 -11.40
CA ALA A 79 -7.26 -7.85 -12.61
C ALA A 79 -7.48 -8.68 -13.87
N PHE A 80 -7.13 -9.97 -13.82
CA PHE A 80 -7.35 -10.90 -14.92
C PHE A 80 -8.85 -11.12 -15.21
N PHE A 81 -9.64 -11.34 -14.16
CA PHE A 81 -11.10 -11.50 -14.29
C PHE A 81 -11.75 -10.25 -14.92
N ASN A 82 -11.39 -9.06 -14.45
CA ASN A 82 -11.90 -7.80 -15.00
C ASN A 82 -11.48 -7.58 -16.46
N ALA A 83 -10.25 -7.94 -16.82
CA ALA A 83 -9.75 -7.84 -18.19
C ALA A 83 -10.46 -8.81 -19.15
N CYS A 84 -10.77 -10.04 -18.70
CA CYS A 84 -11.53 -11.00 -19.48
C CYS A 84 -13.01 -10.60 -19.60
N SER A 85 -13.63 -10.09 -18.54
CA SER A 85 -15.04 -9.66 -18.58
C SER A 85 -15.27 -8.47 -19.52
N ASN A 86 -14.28 -7.57 -19.65
CA ASN A 86 -14.33 -6.44 -20.58
C ASN A 86 -14.03 -6.81 -22.04
N ARG A 87 -13.58 -8.04 -22.33
CA ARG A 87 -13.32 -8.54 -23.70
C ARG A 87 -14.52 -9.29 -24.32
N SER A 88 -15.61 -9.46 -23.58
CA SER A 88 -16.82 -10.15 -24.02
C SER A 88 -17.93 -9.20 -24.51
N CYS A 89 -17.59 -7.98 -24.94
CA CYS A 89 -18.49 -7.06 -25.66
C CYS A 89 -17.90 -6.70 -27.01
#